data_AF-A0A6P5EQ90-F1
#
_entry.id   AF-A0A6P5EQ90-F1
#
_cell.length_a   1.000
_cell.length_b   1.000
_cell.length_c   1.000
_cell.angle_alpha   90.00
_cell.angle_beta   90.00
_cell.angle_gamma   90.00
#
_symmetry.space_group_name_H-M   'P 1'
#
loop_
_entity.id
_entity.type
_entity.pdbx_description
1 polymer ?
#
loop_
_entity_poly.entity_id
_entity_poly.type
_entity_poly.pdbx_seq_one_letter_code
_entity_poly.pdbx_strand_id
1 'polypeptide(L)'
;MSDKFYCMTMRMNIDCNGCYRKIRRTLLKMQELESHLIERKQCRVSVCGVFVPQDVAIRIRNKVNRRVEILEIKEVDSNTMDSGK
;
A
#
# COMPACT_ATOMS: atom_id res chain seq x y z
N MET A 1 -15.69 8.74 -13.10
CA MET A 1 -15.29 8.09 -11.85
C MET A 1 -14.38 9.08 -11.15
N SER A 2 -14.64 9.44 -9.91
CA SER A 2 -13.79 10.41 -9.21
C SER A 2 -12.45 9.75 -8.91
N ASP A 3 -11.39 10.26 -9.52
CA ASP A 3 -10.01 9.82 -9.29
C ASP A 3 -9.55 10.31 -7.91
N LYS A 4 -9.91 9.53 -6.89
CA LYS A 4 -9.57 9.82 -5.49
C LYS A 4 -8.16 9.36 -5.18
N PHE A 5 -7.38 10.24 -4.57
CA PHE A 5 -6.04 9.91 -4.09
C PHE A 5 -6.14 9.27 -2.71
N TYR A 6 -5.51 8.10 -2.55
CA TYR A 6 -5.46 7.39 -1.28
C TYR A 6 -4.02 7.15 -0.84
N CYS A 7 -3.81 7.16 0.47
CA CYS A 7 -2.64 6.57 1.13
C CYS A 7 -3.12 5.43 2.03
N MET A 8 -2.63 4.22 1.77
CA MET A 8 -3.01 3.01 2.50
C MET A 8 -1.77 2.38 3.15
N THR A 9 -1.89 2.02 4.42
CA THR A 9 -0.89 1.24 5.15
C THR A 9 -1.40 -0.16 5.43
N MET A 10 -0.57 -1.16 5.14
CA MET A 10 -0.87 -2.57 5.32
C MET A 10 0.20 -3.26 6.15
N ARG A 11 -0.22 -4.27 6.94
CA ARG A 11 0.65 -5.23 7.60
C ARG A 11 0.81 -6.48 6.73
N MET A 12 2.07 -6.86 6.50
CA MET A 12 2.48 -8.05 5.76
C MET A 12 3.77 -8.61 6.34
N ASN A 13 3.85 -9.93 6.55
CA ASN A 13 5.09 -10.55 7.01
C ASN A 13 6.19 -10.40 5.94
N ILE A 14 7.41 -10.02 6.33
CA ILE A 14 8.57 -9.85 5.43
C ILE A 14 9.80 -10.53 6.05
N ASP A 15 9.78 -11.86 6.08
CA ASP A 15 10.74 -12.65 6.87
C ASP A 15 12.08 -12.88 6.14
N CYS A 16 12.15 -12.57 4.84
CA CYS A 16 13.35 -12.78 4.04
C CYS A 16 13.48 -11.79 2.88
N ASN A 17 14.66 -11.74 2.27
CA ASN A 17 14.93 -10.88 1.12
C ASN A 17 14.07 -11.25 -0.10
N GLY A 18 13.67 -12.52 -0.23
CA GLY A 18 12.75 -12.99 -1.27
C GLY A 18 11.37 -12.33 -1.14
N CYS A 19 10.82 -12.26 0.07
CA CYS A 19 9.54 -11.62 0.35
C CYS A 19 9.58 -10.14 -0.01
N TYR A 20 10.63 -9.43 0.44
CA TYR A 20 10.81 -8.04 0.09
C TYR A 20 10.88 -7.82 -1.43
N ARG A 21 11.69 -8.62 -2.14
CA ARG A 21 11.82 -8.50 -3.60
C ARG A 21 10.48 -8.78 -4.30
N LYS A 22 9.69 -9.75 -3.81
CA LYS A 22 8.37 -10.07 -4.35
C LYS A 22 7.38 -8.93 -4.15
N ILE A 23 7.32 -8.35 -2.96
CA ILE A 23 6.48 -7.19 -2.65
C ILE A 23 6.90 -6.00 -3.52
N ARG A 24 8.18 -5.63 -3.50
CA ARG A 24 8.71 -4.50 -4.29
C ARG A 24 8.40 -4.63 -5.77
N ARG A 25 8.60 -5.81 -6.38
CA ARG A 25 8.23 -6.04 -7.79
C ARG A 25 6.73 -5.95 -8.05
N THR A 26 5.90 -6.31 -7.07
CA THR A 26 4.45 -6.21 -7.19
C THR A 26 4.02 -4.75 -7.20
N LEU A 27 4.54 -3.95 -6.27
CA LEU A 27 4.26 -2.51 -6.17
C LEU A 27 4.76 -1.75 -7.41
N LEU A 28 5.97 -2.04 -7.89
CA LEU A 28 6.52 -1.42 -9.10
C LEU A 28 5.73 -1.73 -10.39
N LYS A 29 4.86 -2.75 -10.39
CA LYS A 29 4.00 -3.08 -11.54
C LYS A 29 2.64 -2.39 -11.49
N MET A 30 2.30 -1.75 -10.37
CA MET A 30 1.03 -1.05 -10.19
C MET A 30 1.21 0.41 -10.62
N GLN A 31 0.75 0.74 -11.82
CA GLN A 31 0.91 2.08 -12.40
C GLN A 31 0.07 3.15 -11.69
N GLU A 32 -0.99 2.72 -11.01
CA GLU A 32 -1.87 3.55 -10.17
C GLU A 32 -1.21 4.01 -8.85
N LEU A 33 -0.04 3.45 -8.50
CA LEU A 33 0.72 3.85 -7.32
C LEU A 33 1.76 4.92 -7.70
N GLU A 34 1.68 6.07 -7.06
CA GLU A 34 2.68 7.14 -7.19
C GLU A 34 3.87 6.93 -6.25
N SER A 35 3.62 6.45 -5.04
CA SER A 35 4.68 6.19 -4.06
C SER A 35 4.42 4.95 -3.22
N HIS A 36 5.50 4.37 -2.71
CA HIS A 36 5.43 3.22 -1.82
C HIS A 36 6.60 3.15 -0.85
N LEU A 37 6.36 2.61 0.33
CA LEU A 37 7.36 2.36 1.37
C LEU A 37 7.23 0.93 1.88
N ILE A 38 8.36 0.26 2.11
CA ILE A 38 8.41 -1.09 2.68
C ILE A 38 9.30 -1.08 3.92
N GLU A 39 8.67 -1.21 5.09
CA GLU A 39 9.34 -1.22 6.39
C GLU A 39 9.45 -2.65 6.91
N ARG A 40 10.55 -3.34 6.55
CA ARG A 40 10.75 -4.76 6.92
C ARG A 40 10.66 -5.01 8.42
N LYS A 41 11.31 -4.15 9.22
CA LYS A 41 11.36 -4.29 10.69
C LYS A 41 9.97 -4.20 11.33
N GLN A 42 9.06 -3.44 10.71
CA GLN A 42 7.70 -3.24 11.22
C GLN A 42 6.67 -4.15 10.54
N CYS A 43 7.09 -4.98 9.57
CA CYS A 43 6.18 -5.74 8.71
C CYS A 43 5.10 -4.85 8.07
N ARG A 44 5.48 -3.62 7.67
CA ARG A 44 4.56 -2.62 7.10
C ARG A 44 4.89 -2.30 5.66
N VAL A 45 3.85 -2.08 4.87
CA VAL A 45 3.90 -1.62 3.50
C VAL A 45 2.92 -0.47 3.37
N SER A 46 3.39 0.69 2.92
CA SER A 46 2.56 1.85 2.65
C SER A 46 2.56 2.15 1.16
N VAL A 47 1.41 2.51 0.62
CA VAL A 47 1.21 2.83 -0.80
C VAL A 47 0.36 4.08 -0.92
N CYS A 48 0.70 4.96 -1.86
CA CYS A 48 -0.10 6.15 -2.16
C CYS A 48 -0.27 6.33 -3.67
N GLY A 49 -1.41 6.88 -4.09
CA GLY A 49 -1.74 7.11 -5.49
C GLY A 49 -3.25 7.15 -5.72
N VAL A 50 -3.66 7.18 -6.98
CA VAL A 50 -5.06 7.17 -7.39
C VAL A 50 -5.50 5.73 -7.59
N PHE A 51 -6.12 5.12 -6.58
CA PHE A 51 -6.52 3.72 -6.63
C PHE A 51 -7.71 3.40 -5.74
N VAL A 52 -8.36 2.26 -5.97
CA VAL A 52 -9.38 1.73 -5.05
C VAL A 52 -8.68 0.85 -4.00
N PRO A 53 -8.74 1.18 -2.69
CA PRO A 53 -7.97 0.47 -1.66
C PRO A 53 -8.21 -1.04 -1.61
N GLN A 54 -9.47 -1.47 -1.80
CA GLN A 54 -9.84 -2.88 -1.83
C GLN A 54 -9.17 -3.63 -2.99
N ASP A 55 -9.15 -3.04 -4.19
CA ASP A 55 -8.53 -3.65 -5.38
C ASP A 55 -7.03 -3.81 -5.20
N VAL A 56 -6.34 -2.79 -4.67
CA VAL A 56 -4.91 -2.87 -4.40
C VAL A 56 -4.61 -3.93 -3.33
N ALA A 57 -5.37 -3.98 -2.23
CA ALA A 57 -5.18 -4.98 -1.19
C ALA A 57 -5.38 -6.42 -1.72
N ILE A 58 -6.41 -6.65 -2.54
CA ILE A 58 -6.68 -7.95 -3.19
C ILE A 58 -5.55 -8.30 -4.17
N ARG A 59 -5.15 -7.37 -5.03
CA ARG A 59 -4.05 -7.57 -6.00
C ARG A 59 -2.75 -7.93 -5.29
N ILE A 60 -2.38 -7.22 -4.23
CA ILE A 60 -1.18 -7.50 -3.43
C ILE A 60 -1.28 -8.89 -2.80
N ARG A 61 -2.42 -9.22 -2.16
CA ARG A 61 -2.65 -10.55 -1.57
C ARG A 61 -2.44 -11.67 -2.59
N ASN A 62 -3.05 -11.54 -3.77
CA ASN A 62 -2.97 -12.54 -4.83
C ASN A 62 -1.56 -12.67 -5.43
N LYS A 63 -0.86 -11.55 -5.66
CA LYS A 63 0.48 -11.57 -6.25
C LYS A 63 1.56 -12.02 -5.27
N VAL A 64 1.49 -11.58 -4.02
CA VAL A 64 2.49 -11.90 -3.00
C VAL A 64 2.21 -13.28 -2.36
N ASN A 65 0.96 -13.74 -2.40
CA ASN A 65 0.49 -14.99 -1.78
C ASN A 65 0.79 -15.00 -0.26
N ARG A 66 0.48 -13.87 0.39
CA ARG A 66 0.63 -13.67 1.83
C ARG A 66 -0.58 -12.93 2.38
N ARG A 67 -0.84 -13.10 3.69
CA ARG A 67 -1.87 -12.34 4.39
C ARG A 67 -1.56 -10.85 4.31
N VAL A 68 -2.57 -10.08 3.92
CA VAL A 68 -2.57 -8.61 3.92
C VAL A 68 -3.65 -8.18 4.89
N GLU A 69 -3.26 -7.36 5.85
CA GLU A 69 -4.16 -6.71 6.79
C GLU A 69 -4.04 -5.20 6.60
N ILE A 70 -5.16 -4.53 6.36
CA ILE A 70 -5.18 -3.09 6.20
C ILE A 70 -5.16 -2.48 7.60
N LEU A 71 -4.18 -1.62 7.86
CA LEU A 71 -4.05 -0.91 9.13
C LEU A 71 -4.74 0.46 9.07
N GLU A 72 -4.58 1.17 7.94
CA GLU A 72 -5.08 2.54 7.79
C GLU A 72 -5.32 2.85 6.30
N ILE A 73 -6.37 3.62 6.02
CA ILE A 73 -6.66 4.21 4.70
C ILE A 73 -6.93 5.70 4.93
N LYS A 74 -6.23 6.57 4.20
CA LYS A 74 -6.45 8.01 4.16
C LYS A 74 -6.87 8.41 2.76
N GLU A 75 -8.04 9.03 2.64
CA GLU A 75 -8.44 9.75 1.43
C GLU A 75 -7.81 11.14 1.49
N VAL A 76 -7.15 11.57 0.42
CA VAL A 76 -6.51 12.89 0.35
C VAL A 76 -7.30 13.74 -0.63
N ASP A 77 -8.19 14.55 -0.08
CA ASP A 77 -8.82 15.66 -0.81
C ASP A 77 -7.89 16.87 -0.77
N SER A 78 -7.73 17.57 -1.89
CA SER A 78 -6.79 18.69 -2.05
C SER A 78 -7.09 19.94 -1.20
N ASN A 79 -7.91 19.85 -0.14
CA ASN A 79 -8.37 21.04 0.60
C ASN A 79 -8.26 21.01 2.13
N THR A 80 -7.52 20.13 2.78
CA THR A 80 -7.25 20.31 4.23
C THR A 80 -5.93 19.73 4.66
N MET A 81 -4.98 20.61 4.97
CA MET A 81 -4.03 20.34 6.03
C MET A 81 -4.85 20.21 7.32
N ASP A 82 -5.03 19.00 7.85
CA ASP A 82 -5.35 18.85 9.27
C ASP A 82 -4.59 17.68 9.90
N SER A 83 -3.55 18.10 10.61
CA SER A 83 -3.00 17.64 11.88
C SER A 83 -3.61 16.41 12.56
N GLY A 84 -2.72 15.60 13.14
CA GLY A 84 -3.04 14.79 14.32
C GLY A 84 -2.12 13.58 14.43
N LYS A 85 -1.23 13.43 15.42
CA LYS A 85 -0.80 14.24 16.57
C LYS A 85 0.57 13.66 16.98
#